data_AF-A0A1C6PXP8-F1
#
_entry.id   AF-A0A1C6PXP8-F1
#
_cell.length_a   1.000
_cell.length_b   1.000
_cell.length_c   1.000
_cell.angle_alpha   90.00
_cell.angle_beta   90.00
_cell.angle_gamma   90.00
#
_symmetry.space_group_name_H-M   'P 1'
#
loop_
_entity.id
_entity.type
_entity.pdbx_description
1 polymer ?
#
loop_
_entity_poly.entity_id
_entity_poly.type
_entity_poly.pdbx_seq_one_letter_code
_entity_poly.pdbx_strand_id
1 'polypeptide(L)'
;MILVNDEEVRFLGYFRAARFVPSTAGKAVTVPVSNFRGWKDGKAQSLASRWGYVYRGRNNAGTVTWLFQRDDAPEQDVVGGPSRKIARKVPAARAEAEKVREETGFDVFDAHTCLEVERAAGETAKKSQKPIIGVVFSWIPAVFCLGGAIYLASEGASASDEVTGLTVMSVLAVCLVALGLHFLRKNRATMRLYREVHAPKVALIKRVLTVAEDELLKAGRPT
;
A
#
# COMPACT_ATOMS: atom_id res chain seq x y z
N MET A 1 -22.08 13.65 27.87
CA MET A 1 -21.01 12.62 27.90
C MET A 1 -21.58 11.35 27.27
N ILE A 2 -21.31 11.10 26.00
CA ILE A 2 -21.89 9.93 25.31
C ILE A 2 -20.91 8.78 25.49
N LEU A 3 -21.32 7.76 26.26
CA LEU A 3 -20.58 6.53 26.45
C LEU A 3 -20.36 5.88 25.08
N VAL A 4 -19.15 6.01 24.55
CA VAL A 4 -18.72 5.24 23.39
C VAL A 4 -18.58 3.81 23.88
N ASN A 5 -19.37 2.90 23.33
CA ASN A 5 -19.36 1.48 23.71
C ASN A 5 -17.95 0.91 23.44
N ASP A 6 -17.40 0.08 24.33
CA ASP A 6 -16.05 -0.52 24.22
C ASP A 6 -15.82 -1.24 22.88
N GLU A 7 -16.88 -1.74 22.25
CA GLU A 7 -16.82 -2.31 20.90
C GLU A 7 -16.60 -1.24 19.82
N GLU A 8 -17.21 -0.06 19.93
CA GLU A 8 -16.97 1.05 18.99
C GLU A 8 -15.53 1.55 19.12
N VAL A 9 -15.01 1.68 20.35
CA VAL A 9 -13.59 2.05 20.59
C VAL A 9 -12.65 1.01 19.98
N ARG A 10 -12.92 -0.29 20.17
CA ARG A 10 -12.14 -1.37 19.55
C ARG A 10 -12.23 -1.36 18.03
N PHE A 11 -13.40 -1.09 17.46
CA PHE A 11 -13.59 -0.96 16.02
C PHE A 11 -12.76 0.18 15.44
N LEU A 12 -12.78 1.33 16.09
CA LEU A 12 -11.96 2.49 15.73
C LEU A 12 -10.45 2.21 15.89
N GLY A 13 -10.10 1.34 16.83
CA GLY A 13 -8.74 0.81 16.99
C GLY A 13 -8.18 0.14 15.73
N TYR A 14 -9.00 -0.40 14.83
CA TYR A 14 -8.52 -0.98 13.56
C TYR A 14 -8.08 0.08 12.55
N PHE A 15 -8.75 1.22 12.53
CA PHE A 15 -8.34 2.35 11.69
C PHE A 15 -7.04 2.97 12.20
N ARG A 16 -6.83 2.94 13.53
CA ARG A 16 -5.56 3.30 14.19
C ARG A 16 -4.44 2.27 13.94
N ALA A 17 -4.74 0.97 14.04
CA ALA A 17 -3.79 -0.13 13.88
C ALA A 17 -3.40 -0.37 12.42
N ALA A 18 -4.21 0.11 11.47
CA ALA A 18 -3.82 0.24 10.07
C ALA A 18 -2.68 1.25 9.83
N ARG A 19 -1.90 1.59 10.89
CA ARG A 19 -0.56 2.16 10.82
C ARG A 19 0.18 1.53 9.64
N PHE A 20 0.29 2.39 8.65
CA PHE A 20 0.85 2.17 7.32
C PHE A 20 1.98 1.13 7.29
N VAL A 21 1.76 0.02 6.57
CA VAL A 21 2.85 -0.83 6.09
C VAL A 21 3.21 -0.32 4.70
N PRO A 22 4.38 0.33 4.50
CA PRO A 22 4.78 0.94 3.22
C PRO A 22 4.95 -0.06 2.06
N SER A 23 4.86 -1.36 2.32
CA SER A 23 5.15 -2.42 1.35
C SER A 23 3.93 -2.95 0.60
N THR A 24 2.70 -2.60 1.02
CA THR A 24 1.47 -3.02 0.35
C THR A 24 0.74 -1.80 -0.20
N ALA A 25 0.75 -1.64 -1.52
CA ALA A 25 -0.10 -0.72 -2.27
C ALA A 25 -1.51 -0.59 -1.65
N GLY A 26 -1.99 0.65 -1.51
CA GLY A 26 -3.19 1.05 -0.77
C GLY A 26 -4.30 0.00 -0.71
N LYS A 27 -4.33 -0.75 0.39
CA LYS A 27 -5.45 -1.65 0.69
C LYS A 27 -6.35 -0.95 1.69
N ALA A 28 -7.65 -0.98 1.40
CA ALA A 28 -8.71 -0.66 2.34
C ALA A 28 -8.38 -1.22 3.74
N VAL A 29 -8.67 -0.45 4.79
CA VAL A 29 -8.59 -0.89 6.18
C VAL A 29 -9.41 -2.17 6.34
N THR A 30 -8.73 -3.25 6.70
CA THR A 30 -9.33 -4.57 6.91
C THR A 30 -9.73 -4.74 8.37
N VAL A 31 -11.02 -4.94 8.63
CA VAL A 31 -11.54 -5.18 9.97
C VAL A 31 -12.11 -6.60 10.05
N PRO A 32 -11.55 -7.51 10.87
CA PRO A 32 -12.07 -8.87 11.01
C PRO A 32 -13.47 -8.85 11.62
N VAL A 33 -14.44 -9.45 10.90
CA VAL A 33 -15.84 -9.52 11.35
C VAL A 33 -15.97 -10.33 12.63
N SER A 34 -15.10 -11.34 12.81
CA SER A 34 -15.07 -12.21 14.00
C SER A 34 -14.92 -11.45 15.32
N ASN A 35 -14.33 -10.26 15.29
CA ASN A 35 -14.04 -9.46 16.47
C ASN A 35 -15.23 -8.60 16.91
N PHE A 36 -16.31 -8.57 16.11
CA PHE A 36 -17.52 -7.79 16.33
C PHE A 36 -18.76 -8.67 16.14
N ARG A 37 -18.89 -9.70 16.99
CA ARG A 37 -20.02 -10.63 16.93
C ARG A 37 -21.35 -9.89 17.10
N GLY A 38 -22.32 -10.19 16.24
CA GLY A 38 -23.65 -9.56 16.25
C GLY A 38 -23.72 -8.22 15.51
N TRP A 39 -22.60 -7.67 15.03
CA TRP A 39 -22.63 -6.50 14.15
C TRP A 39 -23.01 -6.91 12.72
N LYS A 40 -24.02 -6.23 12.17
CA LYS A 40 -24.36 -6.29 10.75
C LYS A 40 -23.51 -5.30 9.96
N ASP A 41 -23.38 -5.50 8.65
CA ASP A 41 -22.64 -4.61 7.74
C ASP A 41 -23.10 -3.15 7.87
N GLY A 42 -24.41 -2.92 7.97
CA GLY A 42 -24.96 -1.57 8.14
C GLY A 42 -24.48 -0.87 9.41
N LYS A 43 -24.25 -1.59 10.51
CA LYS A 43 -23.72 -1.01 11.75
C LYS A 43 -22.24 -0.63 11.57
N ALA A 44 -21.45 -1.52 10.99
CA ALA A 44 -20.04 -1.27 10.71
C ALA A 44 -19.85 -0.11 9.71
N GLN A 45 -20.66 -0.07 8.65
CA GLN A 45 -20.69 1.00 7.67
C GLN A 45 -21.10 2.34 8.28
N SER A 46 -22.16 2.38 9.09
CA SER A 46 -22.63 3.60 9.77
C SER A 46 -21.60 4.15 10.76
N LEU A 47 -20.89 3.28 11.48
CA LEU A 47 -19.80 3.71 12.35
C LEU A 47 -18.60 4.21 11.53
N ALA A 48 -18.20 3.51 10.47
CA ALA A 48 -17.11 3.92 9.60
C ALA A 48 -17.37 5.26 8.89
N SER A 49 -18.60 5.49 8.41
CA SER A 49 -18.97 6.72 7.70
C SER A 49 -18.92 7.96 8.60
N ARG A 50 -19.23 7.82 9.89
CA ARG A 50 -19.03 8.89 10.89
C ARG A 50 -17.59 9.36 10.99
N TRP A 51 -16.64 8.49 10.63
CA TRP A 51 -15.21 8.76 10.65
C TRP A 51 -14.63 9.04 9.25
N GLY A 52 -15.51 9.23 8.26
CA GLY A 52 -15.11 9.57 6.90
C GLY A 52 -14.61 8.38 6.09
N TYR A 53 -15.05 7.17 6.44
CA TYR A 53 -14.72 5.95 5.70
C TYR A 53 -15.95 5.38 4.98
N VAL A 54 -15.72 4.92 3.76
CA VAL A 54 -16.68 4.24 2.89
C VAL A 54 -16.42 2.75 2.92
N TYR A 55 -17.50 1.99 3.07
CA TYR A 55 -17.47 0.54 2.98
C TYR A 55 -17.27 0.09 1.52
N ARG A 56 -16.28 -0.78 1.29
CA ARG A 56 -15.95 -1.34 -0.04
C ARG A 56 -16.43 -2.77 -0.23
N GLY A 57 -16.90 -3.43 0.82
CA GLY A 57 -17.41 -4.80 0.79
C GLY A 57 -16.70 -5.71 1.77
N ARG A 58 -16.88 -7.01 1.59
CA ARG A 58 -16.21 -8.05 2.38
C ARG A 58 -15.13 -8.74 1.54
N ASN A 59 -14.03 -9.07 2.19
CA ASN A 59 -13.11 -10.07 1.67
C ASN A 59 -13.33 -11.39 2.43
N ASN A 60 -13.53 -12.46 1.67
CA ASN A 60 -13.79 -13.82 2.19
C ASN A 60 -12.58 -14.76 1.98
N ALA A 61 -11.45 -14.25 1.48
CA ALA A 61 -10.22 -15.03 1.36
C ALA A 61 -9.60 -15.25 2.75
N GLY A 62 -9.93 -16.38 3.38
CA GLY A 62 -9.52 -16.71 4.74
C GLY A 62 -10.49 -16.15 5.78
N THR A 63 -10.03 -15.28 6.67
CA THR A 63 -10.89 -14.64 7.66
C THR A 63 -11.78 -13.59 7.00
N VAL A 64 -13.10 -13.69 7.22
CA VAL A 64 -14.05 -12.70 6.72
C VAL A 64 -13.72 -11.32 7.32
N THR A 65 -13.43 -10.37 6.45
CA THR A 65 -13.03 -9.00 6.82
C THR A 65 -13.89 -7.98 6.10
N TRP A 66 -14.26 -6.91 6.80
CA TRP A 66 -14.79 -5.70 6.18
C TRP A 66 -13.65 -4.87 5.60
N LEU A 67 -13.89 -4.28 4.43
CA LEU A 67 -12.97 -3.39 3.77
C LEU A 67 -13.51 -1.96 3.84
N PHE A 68 -12.73 -1.04 4.40
CA PHE A 68 -13.07 0.37 4.49
C PHE A 68 -12.00 1.26 3.86
N GLN A 69 -12.41 2.35 3.23
CA GLN A 69 -11.50 3.31 2.62
C GLN A 69 -11.93 4.73 2.94
N ARG A 70 -10.99 5.66 3.09
CA ARG A 70 -11.31 7.07 3.29
C ARG A 70 -12.16 7.62 2.14
N ASP A 71 -13.20 8.40 2.44
CA ASP A 71 -14.22 8.85 1.49
C ASP A 71 -13.68 9.78 0.39
N ASP A 72 -12.59 10.47 0.68
CA ASP A 72 -11.89 11.39 -0.19
C ASP A 72 -10.55 10.85 -0.71
N ALA A 73 -10.25 9.57 -0.50
CA ALA A 73 -9.05 8.95 -1.05
C ALA A 73 -9.28 8.44 -2.49
N PRO A 74 -8.24 8.45 -3.34
CA PRO A 74 -8.27 7.72 -4.60
C PRO A 74 -8.29 6.20 -4.33
N GLU A 75 -8.62 5.39 -5.34
CA GLU A 75 -8.78 3.93 -5.24
C GLU A 75 -7.67 3.25 -4.43
N GLN A 76 -6.43 3.73 -4.57
CA GLN A 76 -5.30 3.36 -3.72
C GLN A 76 -5.07 4.43 -2.68
N ASP A 77 -5.62 4.23 -1.49
CA ASP A 77 -5.39 5.12 -0.35
C ASP A 77 -3.97 4.89 0.18
N VAL A 78 -3.07 5.83 -0.14
CA VAL A 78 -1.65 5.79 0.26
C VAL A 78 -1.36 6.63 1.50
N VAL A 79 -2.36 7.29 2.07
CA VAL A 79 -2.20 8.17 3.24
C VAL A 79 -2.86 7.55 4.47
N GLY A 80 -4.09 7.06 4.32
CA GLY A 80 -4.94 6.63 5.43
C GLY A 80 -5.39 7.80 6.31
N GLY A 81 -5.85 7.48 7.52
CA GLY A 81 -6.34 8.46 8.50
C GLY A 81 -7.75 8.97 8.20
N PRO A 82 -8.27 9.94 8.99
CA PRO A 82 -9.59 10.51 8.78
C PRO A 82 -9.67 11.28 7.45
N SER A 83 -10.90 11.46 6.94
CA SER A 83 -11.09 12.27 5.73
C SER A 83 -10.66 13.73 5.91
N ARG A 84 -10.21 14.38 4.83
CA ARG A 84 -9.82 15.80 4.88
C ARG A 84 -10.98 16.69 5.26
N LYS A 85 -12.22 16.29 4.93
CA LYS A 85 -13.44 17.00 5.35
C LYS A 85 -13.59 17.03 6.86
N ILE A 86 -13.30 15.91 7.54
CA ILE A 86 -13.34 15.84 9.00
C ILE A 86 -12.14 16.56 9.59
N ALA A 87 -10.94 16.32 9.05
CA ALA A 87 -9.72 16.98 9.51
C ALA A 87 -9.80 18.51 9.43
N ARG A 88 -10.46 19.07 8.40
CA ARG A 88 -10.67 20.51 8.24
C ARG A 88 -11.50 21.12 9.40
N LYS A 89 -12.35 20.33 10.07
CA LYS A 89 -13.12 20.81 11.23
C LYS A 89 -12.28 20.86 12.51
N VAL A 90 -11.16 20.13 12.57
CA VAL A 90 -10.31 20.04 13.76
C VAL A 90 -9.39 21.27 13.83
N PRO A 91 -9.45 22.09 14.90
CA PRO A 91 -8.60 23.28 15.02
C PRO A 91 -7.10 22.99 14.96
N ALA A 92 -6.62 21.94 15.64
CA ALA A 92 -5.20 21.57 15.63
C ALA A 92 -4.72 21.16 14.23
N ALA A 93 -5.54 20.43 13.47
CA ALA A 93 -5.21 20.05 12.11
C ALA A 93 -5.19 21.25 11.16
N ARG A 94 -6.05 22.26 11.38
CA ARG A 94 -6.00 23.53 10.64
C ARG A 94 -4.70 24.29 10.92
N ALA A 95 -4.33 24.43 12.19
CA ALA A 95 -3.07 25.06 12.57
C ALA A 95 -1.86 24.34 11.98
N GLU A 96 -1.87 23.00 11.96
CA GLU A 96 -0.79 22.22 11.36
C GLU A 96 -0.76 22.35 9.84
N ALA A 97 -1.91 22.37 9.16
CA ALA A 97 -2.00 22.57 7.72
C ALA A 97 -1.50 23.97 7.30
N GLU A 98 -1.78 24.99 8.12
CA GLU A 98 -1.29 26.35 7.90
C GLU A 98 0.24 26.39 8.00
N LYS A 99 0.83 25.78 9.04
CA LYS A 99 2.29 25.63 9.14
C LYS A 99 2.90 24.91 7.93
N VAL A 100 2.29 23.79 7.51
CA VAL A 100 2.77 23.05 6.32
C VAL A 100 2.71 23.93 5.07
N ARG A 101 1.64 24.73 4.93
CA ARG A 101 1.49 25.66 3.81
C ARG A 101 2.52 26.78 3.85
N GLU A 102 2.82 27.32 5.02
CA GLU A 102 3.88 28.33 5.19
C GLU A 102 5.28 27.76 4.91
N GLU A 103 5.57 26.55 5.40
CA GLU A 103 6.85 25.86 5.23
C GLU A 103 7.12 25.44 3.79
N THR A 104 6.09 25.03 3.04
CA THR A 104 6.26 24.31 1.76
C THR A 104 5.44 24.85 0.59
N GLY A 105 4.52 25.79 0.84
CA GLY A 105 3.55 26.27 -0.14
C GLY A 105 2.43 25.26 -0.47
N PHE A 106 2.42 24.09 0.16
CA PHE A 106 1.49 23.00 -0.14
C PHE A 106 0.23 23.08 0.73
N ASP A 107 -0.95 23.17 0.11
CA ASP A 107 -2.24 23.14 0.81
C ASP A 107 -2.78 21.71 0.93
N VAL A 108 -2.71 21.16 2.15
CA VAL A 108 -3.19 19.80 2.47
C VAL A 108 -4.72 19.68 2.38
N PHE A 109 -5.45 20.79 2.44
CA PHE A 109 -6.90 20.80 2.32
C PHE A 109 -7.39 21.11 0.91
N ASP A 110 -6.52 21.44 -0.05
CA ASP A 110 -6.91 21.47 -1.45
C ASP A 110 -7.17 20.05 -1.95
N ALA A 111 -8.44 19.76 -2.23
CA ALA A 111 -8.88 18.44 -2.62
C ALA A 111 -8.20 17.99 -3.92
N HIS A 112 -8.04 18.90 -4.88
CA HIS A 112 -7.54 18.60 -6.22
C HIS A 112 -6.07 18.23 -6.19
N THR A 113 -5.21 19.12 -5.68
CA THR A 113 -3.75 18.89 -5.65
C THR A 113 -3.39 17.65 -4.83
N CYS A 114 -4.04 17.43 -3.69
CA CYS A 114 -3.78 16.24 -2.87
C CYS A 114 -4.26 14.95 -3.56
N LEU A 115 -5.39 14.95 -4.28
CA LEU A 115 -5.83 13.78 -5.05
C LEU A 115 -4.83 13.41 -6.15
N GLU A 116 -4.27 14.40 -6.84
CA GLU A 116 -3.23 14.17 -7.85
C GLU A 116 -1.96 13.57 -7.24
N VAL A 117 -1.50 14.10 -6.10
CA VAL A 117 -0.34 13.57 -5.38
C VAL A 117 -0.58 12.13 -4.95
N GLU A 118 -1.73 11.83 -4.34
CA GLU A 118 -2.06 10.49 -3.88
C GLU A 118 -2.24 9.49 -5.03
N ARG A 119 -2.86 9.90 -6.14
CA ARG A 119 -2.98 9.06 -7.36
C ARG A 119 -1.61 8.77 -7.96
N ALA A 120 -0.77 9.78 -8.13
CA ALA A 120 0.56 9.61 -8.70
C ALA A 120 1.43 8.71 -7.80
N ALA A 121 1.34 8.88 -6.48
CA ALA A 121 1.98 8.02 -5.50
C ALA A 121 1.49 6.56 -5.61
N GLY A 122 0.18 6.34 -5.70
CA GLY A 122 -0.43 5.02 -5.86
C GLY A 122 -0.01 4.33 -7.15
N GLU A 123 -0.13 5.01 -8.30
CA GLU A 123 0.30 4.47 -9.59
C GLU A 123 1.77 4.05 -9.60
N THR A 124 2.63 4.86 -8.97
CA THR A 124 4.06 4.59 -8.88
C THR A 124 4.32 3.35 -8.01
N ALA A 125 3.59 3.19 -6.90
CA ALA A 125 3.63 1.99 -6.07
C ALA A 125 3.09 0.74 -6.81
N LYS A 126 2.02 0.86 -7.61
CA LYS A 126 1.49 -0.23 -8.43
C LYS A 126 2.49 -0.66 -9.50
N LYS A 127 3.17 0.30 -10.13
CA LYS A 127 4.21 0.05 -11.14
C LYS A 127 5.44 -0.63 -10.54
N SER A 128 5.78 -0.34 -9.28
CA SER A 128 6.95 -0.93 -8.60
C SER A 128 6.76 -2.36 -8.09
N GLN A 129 5.51 -2.83 -7.91
CA GLN A 129 5.21 -4.20 -7.48
C GLN A 129 5.19 -5.23 -8.63
N LYS A 130 4.86 -4.82 -9.87
CA LYS A 130 4.85 -5.70 -11.05
C LYS A 130 6.17 -6.45 -11.37
N PRO A 131 7.38 -5.89 -11.17
CA PRO A 131 8.63 -6.56 -11.57
C PRO A 131 9.14 -7.65 -10.61
N ILE A 132 8.57 -7.82 -9.41
CA ILE A 132 9.04 -8.87 -8.47
C ILE A 132 8.77 -10.28 -9.04
N ILE A 133 7.64 -10.45 -9.73
CA ILE A 133 7.28 -11.72 -10.37
C ILE A 133 8.27 -12.05 -11.49
N GLY A 134 8.63 -11.08 -12.34
CA GLY A 134 9.58 -11.29 -13.44
C GLY A 134 10.99 -11.65 -12.97
N VAL A 135 11.45 -11.08 -11.84
CA VAL A 135 12.76 -11.40 -11.27
C VAL A 135 12.75 -12.82 -10.71
N VAL A 136 11.75 -13.23 -9.93
CA VAL A 136 11.69 -14.60 -9.36
C VAL A 136 11.67 -15.66 -10.47
N PHE A 137 10.91 -15.45 -11.55
CA PHE A 137 10.89 -16.38 -12.69
C PHE A 137 12.20 -16.41 -13.49
N SER A 138 12.98 -15.32 -13.50
CA SER A 138 14.26 -15.28 -14.22
C SER A 138 15.37 -16.13 -13.58
N TRP A 139 15.26 -16.46 -12.29
CA TRP A 139 16.26 -17.25 -11.57
C TRP A 139 16.06 -18.75 -11.73
N ILE A 140 14.83 -19.20 -12.00
CA ILE A 140 14.49 -20.63 -12.11
C ILE A 140 15.30 -21.31 -13.22
N PRO A 141 15.43 -20.74 -14.44
CA PRO A 141 16.21 -21.37 -15.50
C PRO A 141 17.72 -21.33 -15.22
N ALA A 142 18.24 -20.28 -14.57
CA ALA A 142 19.66 -20.20 -14.23
C ALA A 142 20.08 -21.29 -13.22
N VAL A 143 19.24 -21.59 -12.23
CA VAL A 143 19.46 -22.68 -11.26
C VAL A 143 19.39 -24.05 -11.95
N PHE A 144 18.43 -24.23 -12.87
CA PHE A 144 18.32 -25.46 -13.68
C PHE A 144 19.52 -25.65 -14.62
N CYS A 145 20.03 -24.59 -15.25
CA CYS A 145 21.23 -24.65 -16.09
C CYS A 145 22.46 -25.05 -15.28
N LEU A 146 22.63 -24.48 -14.09
CA LEU A 146 23.75 -24.79 -13.21
C LEU A 146 23.68 -26.24 -12.72
N GLY A 147 22.50 -26.70 -12.29
CA GLY A 147 22.27 -28.08 -11.88
C GLY A 147 22.49 -29.09 -13.00
N GLY A 148 22.01 -28.78 -14.21
CA GLY A 148 22.23 -29.60 -15.40
C GLY A 148 23.70 -29.67 -15.82
N ALA A 149 24.43 -28.55 -15.75
CA ALA A 149 25.87 -28.52 -16.04
C ALA A 149 26.69 -29.34 -15.03
N ILE A 150 26.34 -29.29 -13.73
CA ILE A 150 26.98 -30.10 -12.69
C ILE A 150 26.70 -31.59 -12.89
N TYR A 151 25.45 -31.94 -13.21
CA TYR A 151 25.04 -33.32 -13.49
C TYR A 151 25.77 -33.91 -14.71
N LEU A 152 25.80 -33.17 -15.82
CA LEU A 152 26.51 -33.57 -17.05
C LEU A 152 28.02 -33.69 -16.85
N ALA A 153 28.62 -32.80 -16.04
CA ALA A 153 30.02 -32.90 -15.66
C ALA A 153 30.33 -34.12 -14.77
N SER A 154 29.33 -34.61 -14.02
CA SER A 154 29.47 -35.79 -13.15
C SER A 154 29.29 -37.13 -13.86
N GLU A 155 28.52 -37.17 -14.96
CA GLU A 155 28.23 -38.42 -15.70
C GLU A 155 29.16 -38.69 -16.90
N GLY A 156 30.10 -37.78 -17.20
CA GLY A 156 31.09 -38.02 -18.26
C GLY A 156 30.48 -38.15 -19.66
N ALA A 157 29.44 -37.36 -19.94
CA ALA A 157 28.59 -37.55 -21.11
C ALA A 157 29.27 -37.17 -22.44
N SER A 158 29.09 -38.01 -23.46
CA SER A 158 29.67 -37.84 -24.80
C SER A 158 28.77 -37.00 -25.73
N ALA A 159 29.43 -36.13 -26.49
CA ALA A 159 28.88 -34.95 -27.17
C ALA A 159 27.95 -35.19 -28.36
N SER A 160 26.80 -34.50 -28.36
CA SER A 160 26.42 -33.50 -29.39
C SER A 160 25.05 -32.86 -29.08
N ASP A 161 24.07 -33.67 -28.67
CA ASP A 161 22.70 -33.20 -28.40
C ASP A 161 22.57 -32.50 -27.04
N GLU A 162 23.31 -32.99 -26.04
CA GLU A 162 23.35 -32.40 -24.70
C GLU A 162 24.05 -31.04 -24.68
N VAL A 163 25.07 -30.86 -25.52
CA VAL A 163 25.78 -29.57 -25.68
C VAL A 163 24.85 -28.53 -26.29
N THR A 164 24.00 -28.94 -27.25
CA THR A 164 23.02 -28.04 -27.89
C THR A 164 21.94 -27.62 -26.90
N GLY A 165 21.40 -28.57 -26.13
CA GLY A 165 20.43 -28.28 -25.06
C GLY A 165 20.99 -27.35 -23.98
N LEU A 166 22.23 -27.60 -23.53
CA LEU A 166 22.90 -26.75 -22.54
C LEU A 166 23.16 -25.33 -23.07
N THR A 167 23.53 -25.20 -24.35
CA THR A 167 23.76 -23.91 -25.01
C THR A 167 22.46 -23.12 -25.12
N VAL A 168 21.36 -23.75 -25.57
CA VAL A 168 20.04 -23.11 -25.66
C VAL A 168 19.55 -22.65 -24.29
N MET A 169 19.70 -23.49 -23.27
CA MET A 169 19.33 -23.16 -21.89
C MET A 169 20.18 -22.03 -21.32
N SER A 170 21.48 -21.99 -21.63
CA SER A 170 22.38 -20.90 -21.22
C SER A 170 22.01 -19.57 -21.87
N VAL A 171 21.67 -19.57 -23.17
CA VAL A 171 21.19 -18.36 -23.87
C VAL A 171 19.87 -17.87 -23.27
N LEU A 172 18.93 -18.78 -22.99
CA LEU A 172 17.67 -18.43 -22.32
C LEU A 172 17.91 -17.86 -20.92
N ALA A 173 18.82 -18.43 -20.14
CA ALA A 173 19.20 -17.92 -18.83
C ALA A 173 19.79 -16.50 -18.91
N VAL A 174 20.71 -16.24 -19.84
CA VAL A 174 21.29 -14.89 -20.04
C VAL A 174 20.22 -13.88 -20.45
N CYS A 175 19.32 -14.24 -21.38
CA CYS A 175 18.21 -13.39 -21.79
C CYS A 175 17.26 -13.07 -20.64
N LEU A 176 16.93 -14.06 -19.81
CA LEU A 176 16.05 -13.87 -18.65
C LEU A 176 16.72 -13.04 -17.55
N VAL A 177 18.01 -13.24 -17.29
CA VAL A 177 18.79 -12.42 -16.35
C VAL A 177 18.88 -10.98 -16.84
N ALA A 178 19.14 -10.76 -18.12
CA ALA A 178 19.17 -9.42 -18.73
C ALA A 178 17.80 -8.72 -18.62
N LEU A 179 16.72 -9.46 -18.88
CA LEU A 179 15.35 -8.98 -18.72
C LEU A 179 15.03 -8.65 -17.25
N GLY A 180 15.44 -9.51 -16.31
CA GLY A 180 15.31 -9.30 -14.86
C GLY A 180 16.07 -8.05 -14.39
N LEU A 181 17.32 -7.88 -14.85
CA LEU A 181 18.12 -6.68 -14.56
C LEU A 181 17.50 -5.41 -15.16
N HIS A 182 16.94 -5.46 -16.37
CA HIS A 182 16.21 -4.35 -16.97
C HIS A 182 15.01 -3.93 -16.10
N PHE A 183 14.19 -4.90 -15.67
CA PHE A 183 13.06 -4.65 -14.79
C PHE A 183 13.49 -4.12 -13.41
N LEU A 184 14.57 -4.64 -12.82
CA LEU A 184 15.14 -4.13 -11.57
C LEU A 184 15.60 -2.67 -11.69
N ARG A 185 16.31 -2.33 -12.77
CA ARG A 185 16.78 -0.95 -13.04
C ARG A 185 15.59 0.00 -13.22
N LYS A 186 14.61 -0.40 -14.03
CA LYS A 186 13.37 0.37 -14.24
C LYS A 186 12.63 0.58 -12.92
N ASN A 187 12.52 -0.47 -12.10
CA ASN A 187 11.88 -0.38 -10.79
C ASN A 187 12.61 0.58 -9.83
N ARG A 188 13.95 0.52 -9.79
CA ARG A 188 14.76 1.44 -8.98
C ARG A 188 14.55 2.89 -9.39
N ALA A 189 14.49 3.18 -10.69
CA ALA A 189 14.21 4.53 -11.18
C ALA A 189 12.81 5.00 -10.78
N THR A 190 11.79 4.15 -10.92
CA THR A 190 10.41 4.44 -10.49
C THR A 190 10.32 4.67 -8.97
N MET A 191 11.04 3.87 -8.17
CA MET A 191 11.09 4.02 -6.71
C MET A 191 11.86 5.27 -6.25
N ARG A 192 12.89 5.70 -7.00
CA ARG A 192 13.56 7.00 -6.75
C ARG A 192 12.61 8.15 -6.98
N LEU A 193 11.91 8.16 -8.12
CA LEU A 193 10.92 9.18 -8.43
C LEU A 193 9.81 9.23 -7.38
N TYR A 194 9.34 8.08 -6.89
CA TYR A 194 8.43 8.03 -5.74
C TYR A 194 9.02 8.72 -4.51
N ARG A 195 10.24 8.34 -4.09
CA ARG A 195 10.88 8.83 -2.86
C ARG A 195 11.20 10.32 -2.90
N GLU A 196 11.59 10.83 -4.06
CA GLU A 196 12.05 12.21 -4.22
C GLU A 196 10.88 13.18 -4.45
N VAL A 197 9.86 12.77 -5.20
CA VAL A 197 8.79 13.69 -5.64
C VAL A 197 7.50 13.50 -4.83
N HIS A 198 7.09 12.25 -4.60
CA HIS A 198 5.76 11.96 -4.06
C HIS A 198 5.77 11.71 -2.55
N ALA A 199 6.77 10.97 -2.04
CA ALA A 199 6.87 10.62 -0.63
C ALA A 199 6.91 11.84 0.32
N PRO A 200 7.61 12.96 0.00
CA PRO A 200 7.60 14.13 0.87
C PRO A 200 6.21 14.75 0.97
N LYS A 201 5.52 14.92 -0.16
CA LYS A 201 4.15 15.48 -0.19
C LYS A 201 3.14 14.58 0.51
N VAL A 202 3.22 13.26 0.29
CA VAL A 202 2.40 12.27 1.01
C VAL A 202 2.64 12.34 2.52
N ALA A 203 3.90 12.52 2.95
CA ALA A 203 4.23 12.68 4.36
C ALA A 203 3.64 13.96 4.98
N LEU A 204 3.60 15.07 4.22
CA LEU A 204 2.95 16.31 4.67
C LEU A 204 1.44 16.13 4.86
N ILE A 205 0.76 15.49 3.90
CA ILE A 205 -0.67 15.17 4.03
C ILE A 205 -0.89 14.31 5.29
N LYS A 206 -0.05 13.27 5.45
CA LYS A 206 -0.13 12.37 6.59
C LYS A 206 0.06 13.09 7.93
N ARG A 207 1.04 13.99 8.02
CA ARG A 207 1.34 14.77 9.24
C ARG A 207 0.10 15.50 9.74
N VAL A 208 -0.60 16.22 8.87
CA VAL A 208 -1.82 16.95 9.21
C VAL A 208 -2.96 16.00 9.61
N LEU A 209 -3.16 14.91 8.86
CA LEU A 209 -4.23 13.95 9.15
C LEU A 209 -3.99 13.19 10.45
N THR A 210 -2.73 12.90 10.82
CA THR A 210 -2.39 12.30 12.11
C THR A 210 -2.71 13.25 13.27
N VAL A 211 -2.44 14.55 13.14
CA VAL A 211 -2.85 15.55 14.16
C VAL A 211 -4.37 15.57 14.31
N ALA A 212 -5.11 15.53 13.19
CA ALA A 212 -6.56 15.43 13.23
C ALA A 212 -7.02 14.16 13.95
N GLU A 213 -6.45 13.02 13.60
CA GLU A 213 -6.77 11.71 14.19
C GLU A 213 -6.56 11.72 15.71
N ASP A 214 -5.40 12.20 16.17
CA ASP A 214 -5.06 12.25 17.59
C ASP A 214 -6.04 13.12 18.39
N GLU A 215 -6.44 14.28 17.87
CA GLU A 215 -7.42 15.15 18.52
C GLU A 215 -8.84 14.55 18.52
N LEU A 216 -9.27 13.94 17.43
CA LEU A 216 -10.57 13.27 17.34
C LEU A 216 -10.66 12.09 18.32
N LEU A 217 -9.55 11.38 18.52
CA LEU A 217 -9.45 10.30 19.50
C LEU A 217 -9.48 10.82 20.93
N LYS A 218 -8.75 11.91 21.24
CA LYS A 218 -8.81 12.56 22.57
C LYS A 218 -10.22 13.07 22.89
N ALA A 219 -10.90 13.65 21.91
CA ALA A 219 -12.27 14.14 22.06
C ALA A 219 -13.32 13.03 22.14
N GLY A 220 -12.92 11.77 21.89
CA GLY A 220 -13.81 10.61 21.89
C GLY A 220 -14.84 10.61 20.76
N ARG A 221 -14.76 11.53 19.78
CA ARG A 221 -15.64 11.63 18.60
C ARG A 221 -15.22 12.75 17.63
N PRO A 222 -15.42 12.57 16.32
CA PRO A 222 -15.67 13.69 15.41
C PRO A 222 -17.06 14.29 15.64
N THR A 223 -17.12 15.62 15.70
CA THR A 223 -18.34 16.44 15.61
C THR A 223 -18.57 16.95 14.19
#